data_AF-M6VA14-F1
#
_entry.id   AF-M6VA14-F1
#
_cell.length_a   1.000
_cell.length_b   1.000
_cell.length_c   1.000
_cell.angle_alpha   90.00
_cell.angle_beta   90.00
_cell.angle_gamma   90.00
#
_symmetry.space_group_name_H-M   'P 1'
#
loop_
_entity.id
_entity.type
_entity.pdbx_description
1 polymer ?
#
loop_
_entity_poly.entity_id
_entity_poly.type
_entity_poly.pdbx_seq_one_letter_code
_entity_poly.pdbx_strand_id
1 'polypeptide(L)'
;MSKIKKMILTLIHIGMTLSISCFYTGYYFRFRKNSLHRIFNLFGAAFNLTTAFSLLYLKYLGGGLEKVGIVPAVERWIIDTHRVFALLTLVLMLLMIWSGITRKKEFHRKLHYIFLPLYTAIFLSGLVLFRSSN
;
A
#
# COMPACT_ATOMS: atom_id res chain seq x y z
N MET A 1 13.70 -23.40 2.97
CA MET A 1 13.80 -22.12 2.22
C MET A 1 12.49 -21.72 1.54
N SER A 2 11.88 -22.57 0.70
CA SER A 2 10.64 -22.25 -0.07
C SER A 2 9.46 -21.75 0.78
N LYS A 3 9.22 -22.37 1.95
CA LYS A 3 8.14 -21.98 2.88
C LYS A 3 8.28 -20.55 3.42
N ILE A 4 9.52 -20.10 3.68
CA ILE A 4 9.80 -18.75 4.20
C ILE A 4 9.57 -17.70 3.11
N LYS A 5 9.98 -17.97 1.88
CA LYS A 5 9.77 -17.08 0.72
C LYS A 5 8.28 -16.82 0.45
N LYS A 6 7.49 -17.90 0.46
CA LYS A 6 6.02 -17.82 0.35
C LYS A 6 5.42 -17.01 1.51
N MET A 7 5.87 -17.25 2.74
CA MET A 7 5.41 -16.53 3.91
C MET A 7 5.64 -15.02 3.82
N ILE A 8 6.80 -14.57 3.31
CA ILE A 8 7.10 -13.13 3.15
C ILE A 8 6.12 -12.47 2.17
N LEU A 9 5.88 -13.07 1.01
CA LEU A 9 4.92 -12.54 0.04
C LEU A 9 3.50 -12.51 0.62
N THR A 10 3.09 -13.56 1.34
CA THR A 10 1.79 -13.60 2.03
C THR A 10 1.67 -12.48 3.07
N LEU A 11 2.71 -12.21 3.86
CA LEU A 11 2.70 -11.13 4.84
C LEU A 11 2.55 -9.75 4.18
N ILE A 12 3.21 -9.53 3.03
CA ILE A 12 3.03 -8.31 2.24
C ILE A 12 1.58 -8.19 1.78
N HIS A 13 0.99 -9.25 1.21
CA HIS A 13 -0.41 -9.24 0.77
C HIS A 13 -1.38 -9.00 1.93
N ILE A 14 -1.16 -9.62 3.09
CA ILE A 14 -1.98 -9.41 4.29
C ILE A 14 -1.88 -7.95 4.74
N GLY A 15 -0.67 -7.38 4.84
CA GLY A 15 -0.47 -5.99 5.24
C GLY A 15 -1.19 -5.02 4.31
N MET A 16 -1.08 -5.22 2.99
CA MET A 16 -1.78 -4.40 2.00
C MET A 16 -3.31 -4.59 2.05
N THR A 17 -3.78 -5.83 2.27
CA THR A 17 -5.21 -6.15 2.40
C THR A 17 -5.82 -5.50 3.64
N LEU A 18 -5.12 -5.55 4.78
CA LEU A 18 -5.52 -4.86 6.00
C LEU A 18 -5.56 -3.35 5.77
N SER A 19 -4.52 -2.82 5.12
CA SER A 19 -4.45 -1.39 4.79
C SER A 19 -5.64 -0.91 3.95
N ILE A 20 -5.91 -1.56 2.82
CA ILE A 20 -7.01 -1.17 1.93
C ILE A 20 -8.38 -1.36 2.61
N SER A 21 -8.56 -2.43 3.37
CA SER A 21 -9.78 -2.66 4.15
C SER A 21 -10.01 -1.52 5.13
N CYS A 22 -8.99 -1.12 5.89
CA CYS A 22 -9.06 0.03 6.79
C CYS A 22 -9.38 1.34 6.06
N PHE A 23 -8.83 1.60 4.88
CA PHE A 23 -9.18 2.80 4.11
C PHE A 23 -10.64 2.82 3.65
N TYR A 24 -11.17 1.69 3.16
CA TYR A 24 -12.59 1.60 2.79
C TYR A 24 -13.52 1.70 4.00
N THR A 25 -13.18 1.03 5.12
CA THR A 25 -13.94 1.17 6.38
C THR A 25 -13.89 2.61 6.90
N GLY A 26 -12.72 3.26 6.84
CA GLY A 26 -12.57 4.67 7.17
C GLY A 26 -13.42 5.57 6.28
N TYR A 27 -13.45 5.30 4.98
CA TYR A 27 -14.29 6.03 4.03
C TYR A 27 -15.78 5.87 4.34
N TYR A 28 -16.23 4.66 4.67
CA TYR A 28 -17.62 4.42 5.09
C TYR A 28 -18.03 5.24 6.33
N PHE A 29 -17.14 5.34 7.33
CA PHE A 29 -17.41 6.11 8.54
C PHE A 29 -17.28 7.63 8.37
N ARG A 30 -16.82 8.12 7.20
CA ARG A 30 -16.64 9.55 6.91
C ARG A 30 -17.87 10.39 7.22
N PHE A 31 -19.06 9.88 6.89
CA PHE A 31 -20.33 10.60 7.07
C PHE A 31 -21.07 10.24 8.37
N ARG A 32 -20.62 9.20 9.08
CA ARG A 32 -21.31 8.66 10.28
C ARG A 32 -20.61 9.05 11.57
N LYS A 33 -19.30 8.83 11.64
CA LYS A 33 -18.51 9.04 12.85
C LYS A 33 -17.08 9.39 12.48
N ASN A 34 -16.79 10.69 12.49
CA ASN A 34 -15.49 11.22 12.09
C ASN A 34 -14.32 10.66 12.92
N SER A 35 -14.54 10.32 14.20
CA SER A 35 -13.51 9.68 15.03
C SER A 35 -13.12 8.30 14.49
N LEU A 36 -14.08 7.48 14.07
CA LEU A 36 -13.79 6.17 13.46
C LEU A 36 -13.13 6.35 12.09
N HIS A 37 -13.58 7.30 11.28
CA HIS A 37 -12.91 7.66 10.02
C HIS A 37 -11.41 7.91 10.24
N ARG A 38 -11.06 8.73 11.24
CA ARG A 38 -9.65 9.04 11.55
C ARG A 38 -8.87 7.80 12.01
N ILE A 39 -9.43 7.01 12.93
CA ILE A 39 -8.77 5.81 13.46
C ILE A 39 -8.49 4.80 12.34
N PHE A 40 -9.50 4.46 11.54
CA PHE A 40 -9.34 3.50 10.46
C PHE A 40 -8.37 4.00 9.38
N ASN A 41 -8.42 5.28 8.99
CA ASN A 41 -7.45 5.82 8.01
C ASN A 41 -6.01 5.84 8.57
N LEU A 42 -5.83 6.09 9.87
CA LEU A 42 -4.51 6.00 10.51
C LEU A 42 -3.98 4.57 10.53
N PHE A 43 -4.80 3.59 10.89
CA PHE A 43 -4.41 2.17 10.80
C PHE A 43 -4.13 1.75 9.36
N GLY A 44 -4.97 2.17 8.41
CA GLY A 44 -4.76 1.91 6.98
C GLY A 44 -3.42 2.43 6.50
N ALA A 45 -3.06 3.65 6.91
CA ALA A 45 -1.77 4.25 6.58
C ALA A 45 -0.61 3.58 7.31
N ALA A 46 -0.77 3.19 8.58
CA ALA A 46 0.27 2.48 9.34
C ALA A 46 0.61 1.13 8.71
N PHE A 47 -0.40 0.34 8.33
CA PHE A 47 -0.19 -0.93 7.62
C PHE A 47 0.51 -0.71 6.27
N ASN A 48 0.05 0.28 5.48
CA ASN A 48 0.68 0.60 4.20
C ASN A 48 2.16 0.99 4.38
N LEU A 49 2.45 1.93 5.29
CA LEU A 49 3.81 2.40 5.54
C LEU A 49 4.71 1.26 6.02
N THR A 50 4.22 0.42 6.92
CA THR A 50 4.97 -0.75 7.42
C THR A 50 5.32 -1.69 6.27
N THR A 51 4.36 -2.01 5.41
CA THR A 51 4.60 -2.87 4.25
C THR A 51 5.53 -2.20 3.22
N ALA A 52 5.35 -0.91 2.94
CA ALA A 52 6.18 -0.16 2.01
C ALA A 52 7.64 -0.08 2.49
N PHE A 53 7.87 0.26 3.76
CA PHE A 53 9.21 0.25 4.34
C PHE A 53 9.83 -1.14 4.37
N SER A 54 9.04 -2.19 4.65
CA SER A 54 9.51 -3.56 4.57
C SER A 54 9.97 -3.92 3.15
N LEU A 55 9.20 -3.55 2.12
CA LEU A 55 9.57 -3.78 0.72
C LEU A 55 10.83 -3.00 0.32
N LEU A 56 10.96 -1.75 0.75
CA LEU A 56 12.15 -0.93 0.49
C LEU A 56 13.38 -1.52 1.18
N TYR A 57 13.24 -1.93 2.44
CA TYR A 57 14.30 -2.62 3.19
C TYR A 57 14.74 -3.89 2.46
N LEU A 58 13.81 -4.76 2.07
CA LEU A 58 14.13 -6.00 1.35
C LEU A 58 14.79 -5.72 0.00
N LYS A 59 14.36 -4.67 -0.73
CA LYS A 59 14.91 -4.31 -2.03
C LYS A 59 16.35 -3.77 -1.94
N TYR A 60 16.61 -2.84 -1.01
CA TYR A 60 17.88 -2.11 -0.99
C TYR A 60 18.89 -2.65 0.05
N LEU A 61 18.41 -3.12 1.20
CA LEU A 61 19.26 -3.60 2.30
C LEU A 61 19.23 -5.13 2.45
N GLY A 62 18.13 -5.78 2.07
CA GLY A 62 17.97 -7.24 2.09
C GLY A 62 18.62 -7.97 0.91
N GLY A 63 19.43 -7.27 0.10
CA GLY A 63 20.12 -7.85 -1.06
C GLY A 63 19.22 -8.14 -2.25
N GLY A 64 18.01 -7.58 -2.30
CA GLY A 64 17.09 -7.64 -3.43
C GLY A 64 15.86 -8.51 -3.18
N LEU A 65 14.74 -8.15 -3.81
CA LEU A 65 13.46 -8.87 -3.70
C LEU A 65 13.57 -10.32 -4.18
N GLU A 66 14.45 -10.60 -5.15
CA GLU A 66 14.66 -11.94 -5.70
C GLU A 66 15.32 -12.88 -4.69
N LYS A 67 16.21 -12.37 -3.81
CA LYS A 67 16.84 -13.18 -2.75
C LYS A 67 15.82 -13.73 -1.76
N VAL A 68 14.80 -12.92 -1.45
CA VAL A 68 13.67 -13.34 -0.60
C VAL A 68 12.57 -14.07 -1.38
N GLY A 69 12.82 -14.40 -2.65
CA GLY A 69 11.94 -15.19 -3.49
C GLY A 69 10.77 -14.42 -4.07
N ILE A 70 10.79 -13.09 -4.08
CA ILE A 70 9.77 -12.29 -4.77
C ILE A 70 10.29 -11.99 -6.16
N VAL A 71 9.68 -12.62 -7.17
CA VAL A 71 10.08 -12.49 -8.57
C VAL A 71 8.94 -11.89 -9.39
N PRO A 72 9.26 -11.09 -10.43
CA PRO A 72 8.24 -10.57 -11.34
C PRO A 72 7.58 -11.71 -12.12
N ALA A 73 6.27 -11.62 -12.29
CA ALA A 73 5.48 -12.56 -13.11
C ALA A 73 5.32 -12.09 -14.56
N VAL A 74 5.69 -10.84 -14.85
CA VAL A 74 5.52 -10.19 -16.16
C VAL A 74 6.79 -9.42 -16.55
N GLU A 75 6.76 -8.80 -17.72
CA GLU A 75 7.85 -7.99 -18.26
C GLU A 75 8.23 -6.80 -17.36
N ARG A 76 9.52 -6.43 -17.43
CA ARG A 76 10.13 -5.47 -16.51
C ARG A 76 9.53 -4.06 -16.60
N TRP A 77 9.15 -3.61 -17.80
CA TRP A 77 8.55 -2.28 -17.99
C TRP A 77 7.19 -2.15 -17.26
N ILE A 78 6.41 -3.24 -17.19
CA ILE A 78 5.14 -3.27 -16.45
C ILE A 78 5.40 -3.13 -14.94
N ILE A 79 6.40 -3.86 -14.45
CA ILE A 79 6.82 -3.82 -13.04
C ILE A 79 7.31 -2.43 -12.64
N ASP A 80 8.12 -1.80 -13.49
CA ASP A 80 8.67 -0.47 -13.22
C ASP A 80 7.57 0.59 -13.27
N THR A 81 6.61 0.46 -14.20
CA THR A 81 5.41 1.29 -14.23
C THR A 81 4.60 1.17 -12.94
N HIS A 82 4.30 -0.06 -12.50
CA HIS A 82 3.61 -0.30 -11.23
C HIS A 82 4.35 0.34 -10.05
N ARG A 83 5.67 0.21 -9.98
CA ARG A 83 6.49 0.81 -8.91
C ARG A 83 6.43 2.33 -8.88
N VAL A 84 6.43 2.99 -10.05
CA VAL A 84 6.28 4.45 -10.15
C VAL A 84 4.93 4.89 -9.58
N PHE A 85 3.83 4.22 -9.98
CA PHE A 85 2.51 4.53 -9.44
C PHE A 85 2.37 4.16 -7.96
N ALA A 86 3.02 3.09 -7.48
CA ALA A 86 3.06 2.75 -6.07
C ALA A 86 3.77 3.85 -5.25
N LEU A 87 4.88 4.39 -5.77
CA LEU A 87 5.58 5.52 -5.15
C LEU A 87 4.70 6.79 -5.14
N LEU A 88 4.03 7.10 -6.25
CA LEU A 88 3.09 8.21 -6.30
C LEU A 88 1.97 8.03 -5.27
N THR A 89 1.43 6.82 -5.15
CA THR A 89 0.38 6.50 -4.18
C THR A 89 0.84 6.65 -2.74
N LEU A 90 2.09 6.27 -2.44
CA LEU A 90 2.73 6.52 -1.14
C LEU A 90 2.79 8.03 -0.85
N VAL A 91 3.23 8.85 -1.81
CA VAL A 91 3.26 10.32 -1.66
C VAL A 91 1.85 10.88 -1.40
N LEU A 92 0.84 10.44 -2.16
CA LEU A 92 -0.55 10.86 -1.95
C LEU A 92 -1.06 10.45 -0.56
N MET A 93 -0.70 9.27 -0.05
CA MET A 93 -1.04 8.86 1.30
C MET A 93 -0.39 9.76 2.37
N LEU A 94 0.88 10.12 2.20
CA LEU A 94 1.56 11.05 3.11
C LEU A 94 0.91 12.43 3.10
N LEU A 95 0.54 12.93 1.92
CA LEU A 95 -0.24 14.16 1.77
C LEU A 95 -1.63 14.05 2.42
N MET A 96 -2.26 12.87 2.38
CA MET A 96 -3.53 12.58 3.06
C MET A 96 -3.39 12.64 4.58
N ILE A 97 -2.34 12.02 5.13
CA ILE A 97 -2.02 12.09 6.56
C ILE A 97 -1.78 13.55 6.97
N TRP A 98 -0.89 14.25 6.25
CA TRP A 98 -0.54 15.64 6.53
C TRP A 98 -1.76 16.57 6.45
N SER A 99 -2.54 16.49 5.37
CA SER A 99 -3.76 17.31 5.20
C SER A 99 -4.83 16.99 6.24
N GLY A 100 -4.93 15.73 6.69
CA GLY A 100 -5.79 15.31 7.78
C GLY A 100 -5.39 15.89 9.14
N ILE A 101 -4.08 15.95 9.43
CA ILE A 101 -3.53 16.54 10.66
C ILE A 101 -3.69 18.06 10.65
N THR A 102 -3.34 18.72 9.54
CA THR A 102 -3.44 20.18 9.36
C THR A 102 -4.87 20.67 9.11
N ARG A 103 -5.85 19.76 9.12
CA ARG A 103 -7.29 20.03 8.94
C ARG A 103 -7.62 20.78 7.63
N LYS A 104 -6.83 20.58 6.57
CA LYS A 104 -7.06 21.15 5.22
C LYS A 104 -8.15 20.36 4.49
N LYS A 105 -9.41 20.53 4.93
CA LYS A 105 -10.56 19.70 4.53
C LYS A 105 -10.76 19.60 3.02
N GLU A 106 -10.82 20.72 2.30
CA GLU A 106 -11.09 20.71 0.85
C GLU A 106 -10.01 19.96 0.07
N PHE A 107 -8.73 20.22 0.39
CA PHE A 107 -7.60 19.52 -0.21
C PHE A 107 -7.63 18.02 0.12
N HIS A 108 -7.82 17.68 1.40
CA HIS A 108 -7.92 16.29 1.85
C HIS A 108 -9.04 15.53 1.14
N ARG A 109 -10.19 16.16 0.91
CA ARG A 109 -11.33 15.54 0.22
C ARG A 109 -11.02 15.22 -1.23
N LYS A 110 -10.43 16.16 -1.97
CA LYS A 110 -10.01 15.96 -3.37
C LYS A 110 -8.95 14.85 -3.45
N LEU A 111 -8.00 14.89 -2.53
CA LEU A 111 -6.91 13.92 -2.46
C LEU A 111 -7.44 12.51 -2.16
N HIS A 112 -8.40 12.36 -1.25
CA HIS A 112 -9.02 11.06 -0.93
C HIS A 112 -9.71 10.43 -2.14
N TYR A 113 -10.33 11.26 -3.00
CA TYR A 113 -11.03 10.81 -4.20
C TYR A 113 -10.07 10.27 -5.27
N ILE A 114 -8.83 10.78 -5.30
CA ILE A 114 -7.78 10.31 -6.21
C ILE A 114 -7.03 9.12 -5.59
N PHE A 115 -6.67 9.24 -4.31
CA PHE A 115 -5.87 8.26 -3.58
C PHE A 115 -6.56 6.90 -3.53
N LEU A 116 -7.85 6.85 -3.16
CA LEU A 116 -8.52 5.57 -2.91
C LEU A 116 -8.61 4.70 -4.19
N PRO A 117 -9.10 5.20 -5.34
CA PRO A 117 -9.11 4.41 -6.58
C PRO A 117 -7.71 4.01 -7.05
N LEU A 118 -6.75 4.93 -6.99
CA LEU A 118 -5.37 4.65 -7.40
C LEU A 118 -4.74 3.56 -6.51
N TYR A 119 -4.92 3.67 -5.20
CA TYR A 119 -4.43 2.67 -4.25
C TYR A 119 -5.07 1.30 -4.47
N THR A 120 -6.37 1.26 -4.77
CA THR A 120 -7.05 0.01 -5.14
C THR A 120 -6.46 -0.61 -6.41
N ALA A 121 -6.22 0.18 -7.46
CA ALA A 121 -5.59 -0.31 -8.68
C ALA A 121 -4.17 -0.86 -8.44
N ILE A 122 -3.39 -0.18 -7.59
CA ILE A 122 -2.05 -0.63 -7.22
C ILE A 122 -2.09 -1.89 -6.38
N PHE A 123 -3.01 -1.99 -5.42
CA PHE A 123 -3.20 -3.21 -4.65
C PHE A 123 -3.53 -4.40 -5.57
N LEU A 124 -4.54 -4.26 -6.43
CA LEU A 124 -4.97 -5.33 -7.34
C LEU A 124 -3.89 -5.74 -8.32
N SER A 125 -3.20 -4.76 -8.94
CA SER A 125 -2.08 -5.08 -9.83
C SER A 125 -0.93 -5.74 -9.09
N GLY A 126 -0.62 -5.31 -7.86
CA GLY A 126 0.42 -5.92 -7.02
C GLY A 126 0.20 -7.41 -6.74
N LEU A 127 -1.06 -7.82 -6.56
CA LEU A 127 -1.42 -9.24 -6.35
C LEU A 127 -1.07 -10.14 -7.54
N VAL A 128 -1.09 -9.59 -8.76
CA VAL A 128 -0.92 -10.36 -10.01
C VAL A 128 0.50 -10.25 -10.55
N LEU A 129 1.17 -9.12 -10.32
CA LEU A 129 2.48 -8.82 -10.90
C LEU A 129 3.65 -9.54 -10.21
N PHE A 130 3.47 -9.98 -8.97
CA PHE A 130 4.52 -10.60 -8.17
C PHE A 130 4.14 -12.02 -7.76
N ARG A 131 5.11 -12.94 -7.83
CA ARG A 131 4.95 -14.32 -7.39
C ARG A 131 6.10 -14.76 -6.50
N SER A 132 5.84 -15.78 -5.68
CA SER A 132 6.92 -16.44 -4.93
C SER A 132 7.68 -17.36 -5.87
N SER A 133 9.01 -17.29 -5.86
CA SER A 133 9.86 -18.33 -6.42
C SER A 133 9.60 -19.62 -5.65
N ASN A 134 9.60 -20.76 -6.35
CA ASN A 134 9.58 -22.07 -5.70
C ASN A 134 10.88 -22.32 -4.92
#